data_AF-A0A662A176-F1
#
_entry.id   AF-A0A662A176-F1
#
_cell.length_a   1.000
_cell.length_b   1.000
_cell.length_c   1.000
_cell.angle_alpha   90.00
_cell.angle_beta   90.00
_cell.angle_gamma   90.00
#
_symmetry.space_group_name_H-M   'P 1'
#
loop_
_entity.id
_entity.type
_entity.pdbx_description
1 polymer ?
#
loop_
_entity_poly.entity_id
_entity_poly.type
_entity_poly.pdbx_seq_one_letter_code
_entity_poly.pdbx_strand_id
1 'polypeptide(L)' 'ASHVNELSRILQGIRCRINLIRFHPIPDTPLESPDELTINAFKDKLIAKGITTTIRASRGQDIWAACGLLSTKKLADK' A
#
# COMPACT_ATOMS: atom_id res chain seq x y z
N ALA A 1 -4.94 14.40 5.63
CA ALA A 1 -4.56 14.04 7.02
C ALA A 1 -5.58 13.12 7.70
N SER A 2 -6.88 13.19 7.33
CA SER A 2 -7.96 12.36 7.90
C SER A 2 -7.61 10.86 8.07
N HIS A 3 -7.16 10.18 7.01
CA HIS A 3 -6.82 8.75 7.08
C HIS A 3 -5.74 8.38 8.10
N VAL A 4 -4.71 9.22 8.29
CA VAL A 4 -3.66 8.96 9.29
C VAL A 4 -4.22 9.05 10.70
N ASN A 5 -5.07 10.05 10.96
CA ASN A 5 -5.67 10.25 12.26
C ASN A 5 -6.63 9.10 12.61
N GLU A 6 -7.48 8.70 11.67
CA GLU A 6 -8.40 7.57 11.87
C GLU A 6 -7.65 6.25 12.06
N LEU A 7 -6.61 5.98 11.26
CA LEU A 7 -5.81 4.77 11.41
C LEU A 7 -5.10 4.73 12.77
N SER A 8 -4.54 5.85 13.21
CA SER A 8 -3.89 5.95 14.52
C SER A 8 -4.89 5.74 15.66
N ARG A 9 -6.12 6.23 15.52
CA ARG A 9 -7.21 6.03 16.49
C ARG A 9 -7.62 4.57 16.58
N ILE A 10 -7.81 3.89 15.45
CA ILE A 10 -8.21 2.47 15.41
C ILE A 10 -7.12 1.56 16.01
N LEU A 11 -5.85 1.90 15.80
CA LEU A 11 -4.71 1.11 16.28
C LEU A 11 -4.26 1.47 17.70
N GLN A 12 -4.97 2.38 18.38
CA GLN A 12 -4.62 2.80 19.73
C GLN A 12 -4.61 1.60 20.69
N GLY A 13 -3.50 1.40 21.39
CA GLY A 13 -3.31 0.28 22.32
C GLY A 13 -2.78 -1.01 21.68
N ILE A 14 -2.64 -1.06 20.35
CA ILE A 14 -2.08 -2.22 19.65
C ILE A 14 -0.61 -1.98 19.33
N ARG A 15 0.28 -2.82 19.86
CA ARG A 15 1.70 -2.82 19.47
C ARG A 15 1.87 -3.51 18.12
N CYS A 16 1.81 -2.74 17.04
CA CYS A 16 1.95 -3.26 15.68
C CYS A 16 2.95 -2.46 14.83
N ARG A 17 3.31 -3.05 13.68
CA ARG A 17 4.02 -2.40 12.58
C ARG A 17 3.07 -2.31 11.39
N ILE A 18 2.99 -1.13 10.77
CA ILE A 18 2.25 -0.95 9.52
C ILE A 18 3.19 -1.21 8.34
N ASN A 19 2.72 -1.97 7.36
CA ASN A 19 3.42 -2.15 6.10
C ASN A 19 2.54 -1.63 4.96
N LEU A 20 2.95 -0.51 4.35
CA LEU A 20 2.27 0.08 3.21
C LEU A 20 2.61 -0.70 1.95
N ILE A 21 1.57 -1.12 1.22
CA ILE A 21 1.68 -1.82 -0.06
C ILE A 21 1.11 -0.89 -1.11
N ARG A 22 1.89 -0.60 -2.16
CA ARG A 22 1.39 0.16 -3.31
C ARG A 22 0.32 -0.67 -4.01
N PHE A 23 -0.73 0.01 -4.43
CA PHE A 23 -1.73 -0.62 -5.28
C PHE A 23 -1.13 -0.85 -6.66
N HIS A 24 -1.29 -2.05 -7.22
CA HIS A 24 -0.93 -2.35 -8.60
C HIS A 24 -2.19 -2.27 -9.45
N PRO A 25 -2.25 -1.39 -10.47
CA PRO A 25 -3.38 -1.36 -11.38
C PRO A 25 -3.63 -2.73 -12.00
N ILE A 26 -4.89 -3.14 -12.01
CA ILE A 26 -5.37 -4.38 -12.66
C ILE A 26 -6.46 -4.01 -13.68
N PRO A 27 -6.76 -4.87 -14.66
CA PRO A 27 -7.93 -4.65 -15.51
C PRO A 27 -9.21 -4.47 -14.66
N ASP A 28 -10.13 -3.64 -15.14
CA ASP A 28 -11.47 -3.42 -14.56
C ASP A 28 -11.54 -2.68 -13.21
N THR A 29 -10.48 -1.98 -12.80
CA THR A 29 -10.52 -1.05 -11.65
C THR A 29 -10.19 0.38 -12.06
N PRO A 30 -10.94 1.40 -11.59
CA PRO A 30 -10.60 2.80 -11.81
C PRO A 30 -9.52 3.29 -10.81
N LEU A 31 -8.98 2.42 -9.96
CA LEU A 31 -8.04 2.80 -8.92
C LEU A 31 -6.62 2.89 -9.46
N GLU A 32 -5.91 3.92 -9.02
CA GLU A 32 -4.51 4.17 -9.38
C GLU A 32 -3.58 4.00 -8.17
N SER A 33 -2.32 3.69 -8.44
CA SER A 33 -1.30 3.72 -7.40
C SER A 33 -1.03 5.17 -6.99
N PRO A 34 -0.89 5.47 -5.69
CA PRO A 34 -0.33 6.75 -5.27
C PRO A 34 1.11 6.90 -5.78
N ASP A 35 1.52 8.14 -6.03
CA ASP A 35 2.89 8.49 -6.35
C ASP A 35 3.84 8.30 -5.14
N GLU A 36 5.15 8.34 -5.41
CA GLU A 36 6.19 8.16 -4.38
C GLU A 36 6.15 9.22 -3.28
N LEU A 37 5.88 10.49 -3.60
CA LEU A 37 5.83 11.56 -2.61
C LEU A 37 4.63 11.37 -1.68
N THR A 38 3.49 10.98 -2.22
CA THR A 38 2.25 10.74 -1.50
C THR A 38 2.40 9.58 -0.51
N ILE A 39 2.97 8.44 -0.93
CA ILE A 39 3.15 7.28 -0.04
C ILE A 39 4.21 7.54 1.04
N ASN A 40 5.29 8.26 0.71
CA ASN A 40 6.31 8.64 1.69
C ASN A 40 5.75 9.64 2.71
N ALA A 41 5.00 10.65 2.26
CA ALA A 41 4.34 11.59 3.17
C ALA A 41 3.32 10.90 4.09
N PHE A 42 2.64 9.85 3.63
CA PHE A 42 1.74 9.05 4.45
C PHE A 42 2.50 8.25 5.52
N LYS A 43 3.59 7.57 5.11
CA LYS A 43 4.50 6.87 6.01
C LYS A 43 5.04 7.80 7.10
N ASP A 44 5.56 8.96 6.72
CA ASP A 44 6.19 9.89 7.66
C ASP A 44 5.19 10.43 8.70
N LYS A 45 3.94 10.68 8.28
CA LYS A 45 2.87 11.08 9.19
C LYS A 45 2.49 9.98 10.19
N LEU A 46 2.52 8.70 9.80
CA LEU A 46 2.29 7.58 10.72
C LEU A 46 3.48 7.40 11.69
N ILE A 47 4.71 7.57 11.21
CA ILE A 47 5.91 7.56 12.06
C ILE A 47 5.87 8.70 13.08
N ALA A 48 5.46 9.90 12.67
CA ALA A 48 5.30 11.05 13.57
C ALA A 48 4.24 10.82 14.66
N LYS A 49 3.32 9.87 14.45
CA LYS A 49 2.33 9.41 15.45
C LYS A 49 2.86 8.27 16.34
N GLY A 50 4.13 7.88 16.20
CA GLY A 50 4.77 6.83 16.97
C GLY A 50 4.55 5.41 16.40
N ILE A 51 3.99 5.28 15.20
CA ILE A 51 3.69 3.97 14.60
C ILE A 51 4.79 3.59 13.63
N THR A 52 5.50 2.49 13.91
CA THR A 52 6.53 1.98 13.01
C THR A 52 5.90 1.59 11.67
N THR A 53 6.32 2.26 10.59
CA THR A 53 5.73 2.10 9.26
C THR A 53 6.79 1.89 8.20
N THR A 54 6.62 0.86 7.36
CA THR A 54 7.50 0.55 6.23
C THR A 54 6.73 0.60 4.92
N ILE A 55 7.41 0.88 3.80
CA ILE A 55 6.86 0.69 2.47
C ILE A 55 7.43 -0.60 1.91
N ARG A 56 6.55 -1.52 1.50
CA ARG A 56 6.97 -2.77 0.88
C ARG A 56 7.48 -2.47 -0.52
N ALA A 57 8.77 -2.74 -0.76
CA ALA A 57 9.32 -2.77 -2.11
C ALA A 57 8.56 -3.80 -2.94
N SER A 58 8.03 -3.37 -4.07
CA SER A 58 7.41 -4.28 -5.04
C SER A 58 8.52 -5.18 -5.61
N ARG A 59 8.35 -6.50 -5.50
CA ARG A 59 9.23 -7.50 -6.13
C ARG A 59 8.37 -8.26 -7.15
N GLY A 60 8.86 -8.41 -8.39
CA GLY A 60 8.17 -9.15 -9.46
C GLY A 60 7.12 -8.36 -10.23
N GLN A 61 7.20 -7.03 -10.23
CA GLN A 61 6.29 -6.17 -11.01
C GLN A 61 6.57 -6.27 -12.52
N ASP A 62 7.84 -6.48 -12.86
CA ASP A 62 8.38 -6.81 -14.17
C ASP A 62 7.89 -8.16 -14.73
N ILE A 63 7.51 -9.09 -13.87
CA ILE A 63 7.04 -10.43 -14.25
C ILE A 63 5.57 -10.71 -13.86
N TRP A 64 4.78 -9.69 -13.57
CA TRP A 64 3.38 -9.83 -13.14
C TRP A 64 3.18 -10.75 -11.92
N ALA A 65 4.18 -10.86 -11.06
CA ALA A 65 4.16 -11.67 -9.84
C ALA A 65 4.05 -10.84 -8.55
N ALA A 66 3.88 -9.51 -8.68
CA ALA A 66 3.61 -8.66 -7.54
C ALA A 66 2.28 -9.05 -6.86
N CYS A 67 2.14 -8.75 -5.57
CA CYS A 67 0.95 -9.12 -4.79
C CYS A 67 -0.32 -8.51 -5.42
N GLY A 68 -1.25 -9.38 -5.85
CA GLY A 68 -2.47 -8.99 -6.56
C GLY A 68 -2.51 -9.45 -8.04
N LEU A 69 -1.34 -9.68 -8.65
CA LEU A 69 -1.23 -10.03 -10.09
C LEU A 69 -1.27 -11.55 -10.38
N LEU A 70 -1.11 -12.40 -9.36
CA LEU A 70 -1.16 -13.87 -9.52
C LEU A 70 -2.51 -14.38 -10.03
N SER A 71 -3.60 -13.60 -9.88
CA SER A 71 -4.94 -13.96 -10.36
C SER A 71 -5.30 -13.36 -11.72
N THR A 72 -4.56 -12.38 -12.23
CA THR A 72 -4.89 -11.67 -13.48
C THR A 72 -4.25 -12.28 -14.72
N LYS A 73 -3.36 -13.27 -14.58
CA LYS A 73 -2.72 -13.95 -15.72
C LYS A 73 -3.73 -14.54 -16.71
N LYS A 74 -4.88 -15.05 -16.24
CA LYS A 74 -5.97 -15.55 -17.10
C LYS A 74 -6.77 -14.48 -17.84
N LEU A 75 -6.69 -13.21 -17.42
CA LEU A 75 -7.40 -12.09 -18.04
C LEU A 75 -6.58 -11.42 -19.13
N ALA A 76 -5.25 -11.52 -19.09
CA ALA A 76 -4.36 -10.98 -20.12
C ALA A 76 -4.21 -11.88 -21.37
N ASP A 77 -4.58 -13.16 -21.26
CA ASP A 77 -4.53 -14.14 -22.34
C ASP A 77 -5.87 -14.22 -23.13
N LYS A 78 -6.79 -13.27 -22.93
CA LYS A 78 -8.04 -13.11 -23.69
C LYS A 78 -8.03 -11.79 -24.45
#